data_AF-S4RSU7-F1
#
_entry.id   AF-S4RSU7-F1
#
_cell.length_a   1.000
_cell.length_b   1.000
_cell.length_c   1.000
_cell.angle_alpha   90.00
_cell.angle_beta   90.00
_cell.angle_gamma   90.00
#
_symmetry.space_group_name_H-M   'P 1'
#
loop_
_entity.id
_entity.type
_entity.pdbx_description
1 polymer ?
#
loop_
_entity_poly.entity_id
_entity_poly.type
_entity_poly.pdbx_seq_one_letter_code
_entity_poly.pdbx_strand_id
1 'polypeptide(L)'
;AGTDIVQWLMKNLNTQDQAEALHLGTQMAAHGYFFPISDHVLALKDDGALYRFQNPYFWPSNCWDPENTDYAVYLCKRTMQNKARLELADYEAESLARLQRAFDRKWEFIFMQAEAQARVDRKREKLERKVMESQERAFWDVHRPV
;
A
#
# COMPACT_ATOMS: atom_id res chain seq x y z
N ALA A 1 -7.15 -14.82 -8.34
CA ALA A 1 -6.33 -14.25 -9.41
C ALA A 1 -7.00 -12.99 -9.95
N GLY A 2 -6.33 -12.19 -10.77
CA GLY A 2 -6.92 -11.00 -11.39
C GLY A 2 -8.06 -11.37 -12.33
N THR A 3 -7.90 -12.47 -13.08
CA THR A 3 -8.97 -13.08 -13.88
C THR A 3 -10.25 -13.32 -13.08
N ASP A 4 -10.16 -13.84 -11.86
CA ASP A 4 -11.33 -14.10 -11.02
C ASP A 4 -12.10 -12.82 -10.69
N ILE A 5 -11.41 -11.70 -10.48
CA ILE A 5 -12.02 -10.40 -10.20
C ILE A 5 -12.74 -9.87 -11.44
N VAL A 6 -12.09 -9.94 -12.61
CA VAL A 6 -12.69 -9.51 -13.89
C VAL A 6 -13.96 -10.32 -14.17
N GLN A 7 -13.90 -11.64 -14.07
CA GLN A 7 -15.06 -12.52 -14.30
C GLN A 7 -16.17 -12.28 -13.28
N TRP A 8 -15.81 -12.02 -12.02
CA TRP A 8 -16.79 -11.66 -10.99
C TRP A 8 -17.50 -10.35 -11.33
N LEU A 9 -16.77 -9.32 -11.77
CA LEU A 9 -17.35 -8.03 -12.18
C LEU A 9 -18.31 -8.20 -13.36
N MET A 10 -17.88 -8.89 -14.42
CA MET A 10 -18.73 -9.15 -15.60
C MET A 10 -20.03 -9.84 -15.22
N LYS A 11 -19.94 -10.90 -14.41
CA LYS A 11 -21.12 -11.67 -13.99
C LYS A 11 -22.07 -10.87 -13.11
N ASN A 12 -21.57 -10.13 -12.12
CA ASN A 12 -22.42 -9.49 -11.12
C ASN A 12 -22.91 -8.09 -11.53
N LEU A 13 -22.21 -7.43 -12.45
CA LEU A 13 -22.60 -6.12 -13.00
C LEU A 13 -23.23 -6.23 -14.39
N ASN A 14 -23.38 -7.46 -14.91
CA ASN A 14 -23.93 -7.75 -16.23
C ASN A 14 -23.19 -7.03 -17.38
N THR A 15 -21.86 -6.93 -17.24
CA THR A 15 -20.97 -6.31 -18.23
C THR A 15 -20.65 -7.34 -19.32
N GLN A 16 -20.94 -7.00 -20.58
CA GLN A 16 -20.67 -7.87 -21.72
C GLN A 16 -19.26 -7.70 -22.27
N ASP A 17 -18.66 -6.52 -22.11
CA ASP A 17 -17.30 -6.22 -22.53
C ASP A 17 -16.31 -6.47 -21.39
N GLN A 18 -15.35 -7.37 -21.64
CA GLN A 18 -14.29 -7.66 -20.68
C GLN A 18 -13.41 -6.43 -20.42
N ALA A 19 -13.21 -5.56 -21.43
CA ALA A 19 -12.41 -4.35 -21.28
C ALA A 19 -13.07 -3.36 -20.32
N GLU A 20 -14.40 -3.23 -20.36
CA GLU A 20 -15.17 -2.41 -19.42
C GLU A 20 -15.01 -2.92 -17.98
N ALA A 21 -15.15 -4.24 -17.76
CA ALA A 21 -14.97 -4.84 -16.44
C ALA A 21 -13.54 -4.68 -15.90
N LEU A 22 -12.54 -4.86 -16.76
CA LEU A 22 -11.12 -4.66 -16.41
C LEU A 22 -10.84 -3.19 -16.08
N HIS A 23 -11.40 -2.25 -16.84
CA HIS A 23 -11.27 -0.81 -16.60
C HIS A 23 -11.89 -0.42 -15.25
N LEU A 24 -13.13 -0.86 -14.97
CA LEU A 24 -13.78 -0.60 -13.69
C LEU A 24 -13.00 -1.19 -12.52
N GLY A 25 -12.54 -2.43 -12.63
CA GLY A 25 -11.72 -3.06 -11.60
C GLY A 25 -10.38 -2.32 -11.38
N THR A 26 -9.77 -1.81 -12.45
CA THR A 26 -8.57 -0.97 -12.36
C THR A 26 -8.84 0.33 -11.62
N GLN A 27 -9.98 1.00 -11.87
CA GLN A 27 -10.37 2.19 -11.11
C GLN A 27 -10.57 1.88 -9.61
N MET A 28 -11.21 0.75 -9.28
CA MET A 28 -11.37 0.32 -7.88
C MET A 28 -10.01 0.04 -7.20
N ALA A 29 -9.05 -0.56 -7.93
CA ALA A 29 -7.71 -0.78 -7.42
C ALA A 29 -6.95 0.54 -7.20
N ALA A 30 -7.03 1.47 -8.15
CA ALA A 30 -6.41 2.80 -8.08
C ALA A 30 -6.93 3.63 -6.90
N HIS A 31 -8.21 3.44 -6.52
CA HIS A 31 -8.78 4.04 -5.31
C HIS A 31 -8.50 3.26 -4.01
N GLY A 32 -7.70 2.20 -4.07
CA GLY A 32 -7.21 1.49 -2.90
C GLY A 32 -8.19 0.51 -2.26
N TYR A 33 -9.25 0.07 -2.94
CA TYR A 33 -10.18 -0.93 -2.39
C TYR A 33 -9.59 -2.34 -2.37
N PHE A 34 -8.74 -2.65 -3.34
CA PHE A 34 -7.89 -3.84 -3.38
C PHE A 34 -6.61 -3.52 -4.14
N PHE A 35 -5.58 -4.34 -3.99
CA PHE A 35 -4.25 -4.05 -4.54
C PHE A 35 -3.51 -5.33 -4.95
N PRO A 36 -2.66 -5.29 -5.98
CA PRO A 36 -1.78 -6.40 -6.30
C PRO A 36 -0.75 -6.60 -5.18
N ILE A 37 -0.49 -7.85 -4.78
CA ILE A 37 0.38 -8.14 -3.63
C ILE A 37 1.87 -7.99 -3.93
N SER A 38 2.24 -7.90 -5.20
CA SER A 38 3.62 -7.97 -5.70
C SER A 38 4.05 -6.77 -6.55
N ASP A 39 3.21 -5.74 -6.63
CA ASP A 39 3.43 -4.57 -7.49
C ASP A 39 2.96 -3.30 -6.75
N HIS A 40 3.63 -2.17 -6.99
CA HIS A 40 3.25 -0.85 -6.47
C HIS A 40 2.25 -0.15 -7.40
N VAL A 41 2.15 -0.56 -8.66
CA VAL A 41 1.16 -0.03 -9.59
C VAL A 41 -0.21 -0.61 -9.25
N LEU A 42 -1.12 0.24 -8.78
CA LEU A 42 -2.48 -0.13 -8.38
C LEU A 42 -3.42 -0.31 -9.59
N ALA A 43 -3.17 -1.36 -10.37
CA ALA A 43 -3.99 -1.72 -11.53
C ALA A 43 -4.43 -3.18 -11.49
N LEU A 44 -5.60 -3.46 -12.06
CA LEU A 44 -6.06 -4.83 -12.28
C LEU A 44 -5.51 -5.35 -13.61
N LYS A 45 -5.02 -6.58 -13.60
CA LYS A 45 -4.55 -7.33 -14.78
C LYS A 45 -5.43 -8.58 -14.90
N ASP A 46 -5.90 -8.87 -16.10
CA ASP A 46 -6.66 -10.10 -16.40
C ASP A 46 -5.72 -11.29 -16.55
N ASP A 47 -5.03 -11.65 -15.48
CA ASP A 47 -4.03 -12.71 -15.44
C ASP A 47 -4.03 -13.45 -14.08
N GLY A 48 -3.00 -14.28 -13.87
CA GLY A 48 -2.79 -15.03 -12.63
C GLY A 48 -2.34 -14.19 -11.43
N ALA A 49 -2.16 -12.86 -11.56
CA ALA A 49 -1.68 -12.03 -10.47
C ALA A 49 -2.61 -12.09 -9.26
N LEU A 50 -2.02 -12.00 -8.07
CA LEU A 50 -2.74 -12.10 -6.81
C LEU A 50 -3.04 -10.71 -6.25
N TYR A 51 -4.26 -10.54 -5.78
CA TYR A 51 -4.76 -9.30 -5.21
C TYR A 51 -5.20 -9.52 -3.76
N ARG A 52 -5.24 -8.45 -2.99
CA ARG A 52 -5.73 -8.45 -1.61
C ARG A 52 -6.68 -7.28 -1.41
N PHE A 53 -7.79 -7.52 -0.71
CA PHE A 53 -8.68 -6.45 -0.27
C PHE A 53 -8.01 -5.58 0.79
N GLN A 54 -8.26 -4.28 0.69
CA GLN A 54 -7.80 -3.31 1.67
C GLN A 54 -8.64 -3.41 2.96
N ASN A 55 -8.01 -3.07 4.07
CA ASN A 55 -8.70 -2.89 5.34
C ASN A 55 -9.62 -1.65 5.27
N PRO A 56 -10.90 -1.73 5.69
CA PRO A 56 -11.80 -0.58 5.69
C PRO A 56 -11.28 0.66 6.42
N TYR A 57 -10.37 0.49 7.39
CA TYR A 57 -9.66 1.60 8.03
C TYR A 57 -8.93 2.50 7.01
N PHE A 58 -8.37 1.93 5.94
CA PHE A 58 -7.61 2.64 4.91
C PHE A 58 -8.46 3.05 3.70
N TRP A 59 -9.79 2.89 3.73
CA TRP A 59 -10.63 3.29 2.60
C TRP A 59 -10.65 4.82 2.42
N PRO A 60 -10.73 5.31 1.17
CA PRO A 60 -10.75 6.74 0.88
C PRO A 60 -11.98 7.44 1.47
N SER A 61 -13.07 6.70 1.73
CA SER A 61 -14.27 7.21 2.41
C SER A 61 -14.04 7.68 3.84
N ASN A 62 -12.91 7.31 4.46
CA ASN A 62 -12.53 7.81 5.78
C ASN A 62 -11.85 9.19 5.71
N CYS A 63 -11.79 9.81 4.53
CA CYS A 63 -11.26 11.17 4.31
C CYS A 63 -9.83 11.34 4.85
N TRP A 64 -8.98 10.37 4.55
CA TRP A 64 -7.56 10.43 4.89
C TRP A 64 -6.87 11.62 4.22
N ASP A 65 -6.08 12.36 5.00
CA ASP A 65 -5.17 13.40 4.53
C ASP A 65 -3.79 13.19 5.19
N PRO A 66 -3.03 12.15 4.78
CA PRO A 66 -1.79 11.77 5.47
C PRO A 66 -0.66 12.75 5.20
N GLU A 67 -0.02 13.19 6.28
CA GLU A 67 1.04 14.19 6.21
C GLU A 67 2.38 13.58 5.76
N ASN A 68 3.31 14.45 5.37
CA ASN A 68 4.69 14.03 5.08
C ASN A 68 5.41 13.46 6.30
N THR A 69 5.03 13.87 7.52
CA THR A 69 5.55 13.29 8.76
C THR A 69 5.15 11.81 8.88
N ASP A 70 3.89 11.49 8.58
CA ASP A 70 3.40 10.10 8.61
C ASP A 70 4.11 9.23 7.58
N TYR A 71 4.34 9.78 6.38
CA TYR A 71 5.07 9.07 5.33
C TYR A 71 6.54 8.84 5.71
N ALA A 72 7.18 9.81 6.35
CA ALA A 72 8.54 9.67 6.87
C ALA A 72 8.63 8.57 7.94
N VAL A 73 7.65 8.49 8.84
CA VAL A 73 7.54 7.41 9.84
C VAL A 73 7.39 6.06 9.15
N TYR A 74 6.52 5.95 8.14
CA TYR A 74 6.32 4.71 7.38
C TYR A 74 7.61 4.22 6.68
N LEU A 75 8.27 5.10 5.93
CA LEU A 75 9.50 4.77 5.22
C LEU A 75 10.64 4.42 6.19
N CYS A 76 10.80 5.19 7.26
CA CYS A 76 11.77 4.91 8.32
C CYS A 76 11.48 3.53 8.95
N LYS A 77 10.22 3.24 9.29
CA LYS A 77 9.81 1.94 9.84
C LYS A 77 10.16 0.78 8.92
N ARG A 78 9.96 0.94 7.60
CA ARG A 78 10.32 -0.08 6.60
C ARG A 78 11.82 -0.36 6.57
N THR A 79 12.65 0.67 6.60
CA THR A 79 14.12 0.49 6.61
C THR A 79 14.62 -0.26 7.84
N MET A 80 13.93 -0.19 8.98
CA MET A 80 14.31 -0.88 10.21
C MET A 80 14.04 -2.40 10.20
N GLN A 81 13.26 -2.89 9.23
CA GLN A 81 12.79 -4.27 9.25
C GLN A 81 13.78 -5.28 8.67
N ASN A 82 14.78 -4.83 7.90
CA ASN A 82 15.82 -5.66 7.27
C ASN A 82 15.25 -6.90 6.54
N LYS A 83 14.21 -6.72 5.73
CA LYS A 83 13.59 -7.77 4.92
C LYS A 83 13.55 -7.31 3.47
N ALA A 84 14.07 -8.13 2.54
CA ALA A 84 14.10 -7.82 1.11
C ALA A 84 12.74 -7.34 0.56
N ARG A 85 11.64 -8.01 0.93
CA ARG A 85 10.28 -7.63 0.51
C ARG A 85 9.78 -6.26 1.02
N LEU A 86 10.51 -5.62 1.94
CA LEU A 86 10.20 -4.31 2.51
C LEU A 86 11.25 -3.27 2.13
N GLU A 87 12.26 -3.64 1.34
CA GLU A 87 13.23 -2.69 0.80
C GLU A 87 12.49 -1.59 0.05
N LEU A 88 12.99 -0.37 0.19
CA LEU A 88 12.41 0.79 -0.48
C LEU A 88 12.70 0.70 -1.97
N ALA A 89 11.70 0.98 -2.80
CA ALA A 89 11.96 1.26 -4.21
C ALA A 89 12.76 2.58 -4.34
N ASP A 90 13.42 2.80 -5.48
CA ASP A 90 14.28 3.96 -5.70
C ASP A 90 13.55 5.29 -5.42
N TYR A 91 12.32 5.44 -5.92
CA TYR A 91 11.49 6.64 -5.69
C TYR A 91 11.13 6.84 -4.20
N GLU A 92 10.96 5.76 -3.44
CA GLU A 92 10.69 5.80 -2.00
C GLU A 92 11.97 6.19 -1.23
N ALA A 93 13.12 5.67 -1.63
CA ALA A 93 14.42 6.01 -1.04
C ALA A 93 14.77 7.49 -1.27
N GLU A 94 14.52 8.00 -2.47
CA GLU A 94 14.65 9.43 -2.78
C GLU A 94 13.69 10.29 -1.95
N SER A 95 12.45 9.81 -1.78
CA SER A 95 11.45 10.47 -0.93
C SER A 95 11.91 10.54 0.53
N LEU A 96 12.42 9.43 1.07
CA LEU A 96 13.00 9.38 2.42
C LEU A 96 14.14 10.38 2.57
N ALA A 97 15.06 10.45 1.60
CA ALA A 97 16.18 11.39 1.64
C ALA A 97 15.74 12.86 1.56
N ARG A 98 14.64 13.18 0.86
CA ARG A 98 14.04 14.52 0.88
C ARG A 98 13.40 14.82 2.23
N LEU A 99 12.65 13.88 2.80
CA LEU A 99 11.97 14.03 4.09
C LEU A 99 12.96 14.17 5.26
N GLN A 100 14.06 13.41 5.24
CA GLN A 100 15.14 13.55 6.21
C GLN A 100 15.72 14.96 6.24
N ARG A 101 15.98 15.55 5.06
CA ARG A 101 16.45 16.94 4.96
C ARG A 101 15.39 17.95 5.40
N ALA A 102 14.12 17.73 5.05
CA ALA A 102 13.03 18.62 5.42
C ALA A 102 12.74 18.61 6.93
N PHE A 103 12.92 17.46 7.59
CA PHE A 103 12.60 17.25 9.00
C PHE A 103 13.83 17.05 9.89
N ASP A 104 15.00 17.55 9.49
CA ASP A 104 16.29 17.35 10.17
C ASP A 104 16.20 17.54 11.71
N ARG A 105 15.65 18.68 12.16
CA ARG A 105 15.49 19.00 13.60
C ARG A 105 14.50 18.11 14.36
N LYS A 106 13.60 17.42 13.65
CA LYS A 106 12.58 16.55 14.24
C LYS A 106 12.82 15.07 13.93
N TRP A 107 13.91 14.74 13.24
CA TRP A 107 14.16 13.39 12.72
C TRP A 107 14.23 12.34 13.84
N GLU A 108 14.80 12.70 14.99
CA GLU A 108 14.85 11.83 16.17
C GLU A 108 13.44 11.40 16.64
N PHE A 109 12.46 12.30 16.62
CA PHE A 109 11.08 11.98 16.99
C PHE A 109 10.41 11.06 15.96
N ILE A 110 10.67 11.29 14.66
CA ILE A 110 10.18 10.42 13.56
C ILE A 110 10.75 9.01 13.74
N PHE A 111 12.06 8.91 14.01
CA PHE A 111 12.72 7.63 14.24
C PHE A 111 12.14 6.91 15.47
N MET A 112 11.95 7.61 16.58
CA MET A 112 11.37 7.04 17.81
C MET A 112 9.94 6.53 17.58
N GLN A 113 9.13 7.28 16.82
CA GLN A 113 7.77 6.86 16.46
C GLN A 113 7.79 5.61 15.56
N ALA A 114 8.66 5.58 14.55
CA ALA A 114 8.84 4.42 13.67
C ALA A 114 9.28 3.17 14.45
N GLU A 115 10.22 3.31 15.38
CA GLU A 115 10.68 2.22 16.23
C GLU A 115 9.57 1.71 17.16
N ALA A 116 8.80 2.61 17.77
CA ALA A 116 7.68 2.25 18.62
C ALA A 116 6.61 1.44 17.86
N GLN A 117 6.27 1.85 16.63
CA GLN A 117 5.37 1.10 15.76
C GLN A 117 5.95 -0.25 15.35
N ALA A 118 7.22 -0.31 14.92
CA ALA A 118 7.90 -1.55 14.56
C ALA A 118 7.91 -2.56 15.72
N ARG A 119 8.07 -2.09 16.96
CA ARG A 119 8.03 -2.94 18.16
C ARG A 119 6.66 -3.54 18.41
N VAL A 120 5.58 -2.80 18.14
CA VAL A 120 4.20 -3.32 18.23
C VAL A 120 3.97 -4.36 17.13
N ASP A 121 4.37 -4.07 15.89
CA ASP A 121 4.20 -4.98 14.76
C ASP A 121 4.94 -6.31 14.95
N ARG A 122 6.12 -6.28 15.61
CA ARG A 122 6.90 -7.48 15.93
C ARG A 122 6.18 -8.44 16.88
N LYS A 123 5.27 -7.96 17.72
CA LYS A 123 4.48 -8.79 18.65
C LYS A 123 3.35 -9.55 17.96
N ARG A 124 2.93 -9.13 16.77
CA ARG A 124 1.88 -9.80 16.00
C ARG A 124 2.39 -11.10 15.37
N GLU A 125 1.46 -12.00 15.08
CA GLU A 125 1.74 -13.22 14.35
C GLU A 125 2.31 -12.93 12.96
N LYS A 126 3.16 -13.82 12.46
CA LYS A 126 3.90 -13.62 11.21
C LYS A 126 2.98 -13.38 10.02
N LEU A 127 1.86 -14.12 9.93
CA LEU A 127 0.92 -14.01 8.81
C LEU A 127 0.13 -12.69 8.89
N GLU A 128 -0.40 -12.37 10.06
CA GLU A 128 -1.12 -11.13 10.31
C GLU A 128 -0.24 -9.90 10.01
N ARG A 129 1.00 -9.91 10.48
CA ARG A 129 1.97 -8.84 10.18
C ARG A 129 2.21 -8.69 8.68
N LYS A 130 2.34 -9.79 7.92
CA LYS A 130 2.52 -9.71 6.46
C LYS A 130 1.33 -9.07 5.76
N VAL A 131 0.11 -9.38 6.21
CA VAL A 131 -1.12 -8.78 5.67
C VAL A 131 -1.13 -7.29 5.99
N MET A 132 -0.88 -6.92 7.24
CA MET A 132 -0.84 -5.53 7.70
C MET A 132 0.19 -4.68 6.94
N GLU A 133 1.43 -5.14 6.83
CA GLU A 133 2.49 -4.43 6.10
C GLU A 133 2.09 -4.19 4.63
N SER A 134 1.42 -5.16 4.00
CA SER A 134 0.96 -5.02 2.62
C SER A 134 -0.21 -4.05 2.45
N GLN A 135 -1.11 -4.00 3.45
CA GLN A 135 -2.26 -3.09 3.47
C GLN A 135 -1.80 -1.65 3.69
N GLU A 136 -0.85 -1.44 4.60
CA GLU A 136 -0.23 -0.14 4.84
C GLU A 136 0.57 0.33 3.62
N ARG A 137 1.30 -0.56 2.93
CA ARG A 137 1.94 -0.23 1.65
C ARG A 137 0.93 0.24 0.61
N ALA A 138 -0.15 -0.51 0.41
CA ALA A 138 -1.18 -0.15 -0.56
C ALA A 138 -1.88 1.18 -0.22
N PHE A 139 -2.00 1.53 1.06
CA PHE A 139 -2.47 2.85 1.47
C PHE A 139 -1.52 3.95 0.97
N TRP A 140 -0.20 3.75 1.12
CA TRP A 140 0.78 4.71 0.63
C TRP A 140 0.89 4.74 -0.90
N ASP A 141 0.70 3.63 -1.59
CA ASP A 141 0.66 3.61 -3.07
C ASP A 141 -0.48 4.48 -3.64
N VAL A 142 -1.57 4.69 -2.89
CA VAL A 142 -2.64 5.64 -3.26
C VAL A 142 -2.22 7.10 -3.02
N HIS A 143 -1.60 7.39 -1.87
CA HIS A 143 -1.36 8.77 -1.42
C HIS A 143 0.01 9.33 -1.84
N ARG A 144 0.94 8.47 -2.22
CA ARG A 144 2.29 8.75 -2.70
C ARG A 144 2.59 7.81 -3.88
N PRO A 145 1.84 7.95 -5.00
CA PRO A 145 1.96 7.06 -6.14
C PRO A 145 3.36 7.12 -6.76
N VAL A 146 3.72 6.04 -7.47
CA VAL A 146 4.95 5.92 -8.28
C VAL A 146 5.04 7.03 -9.31
#